data_AF-A0A7W0LWD1-F1
#
_entry.id   AF-A0A7W0LWD1-F1
#
_cell.length_a   1.000
_cell.length_b   1.000
_cell.length_c   1.000
_cell.angle_alpha   90.00
_cell.angle_beta   90.00
_cell.angle_gamma   90.00
#
_symmetry.space_group_name_H-M   'P 1'
#
loop_
_entity.id
_entity.type
_entity.pdbx_description
1 polymer ?
#
loop_
_entity_poly.entity_id
_entity_poly.type
_entity_poly.pdbx_seq_one_letter_code
_entity_poly.pdbx_strand_id
1 'polypeptide(L)' 'MTNPPLDAAIARLAESQHGTIELGQLREVGLTPSGVRNRIAAGRLHRIHRGVYTVG' A
#
# COMPACT_ATOMS: atom_id res chain seq x y z
N MET A 1 5.82 2.73 -21.67
CA MET A 1 5.40 3.24 -20.35
C MET A 1 5.54 2.09 -19.37
N THR A 2 6.67 1.99 -18.68
CA THR A 2 6.93 0.88 -17.75
C THR A 2 6.05 1.09 -16.52
N ASN A 3 5.11 0.18 -16.27
CA ASN A 3 4.35 0.18 -15.02
C ASN A 3 5.37 0.06 -13.87
N PRO A 4 5.46 1.03 -12.94
CA PRO A 4 6.38 0.90 -11.83
C PRO A 4 6.08 -0.39 -11.04
N PRO A 5 7.09 -1.03 -10.44
CA PRO A 5 6.85 -2.12 -9.51
C PRO A 5 5.81 -1.68 -8.48
N LEU A 6 4.82 -2.53 -8.20
CA LEU A 6 3.64 -2.19 -7.40
C LEU A 6 4.01 -1.52 -6.05
N ASP A 7 5.10 -1.96 -5.41
CA ASP A 7 5.57 -1.37 -4.16
C ASP A 7 6.08 0.07 -4.31
N ALA A 8 6.69 0.41 -5.45
CA ALA A 8 7.09 1.78 -5.75
C ALA A 8 5.88 2.70 -6.01
N ALA A 9 4.83 2.17 -6.65
CA ALA A 9 3.57 2.91 -6.83
C ALA A 9 2.89 3.18 -5.47
N ILE A 10 2.86 2.17 -4.59
CA ILE A 10 2.34 2.27 -3.23
C ILE A 10 3.15 3.29 -2.41
N ALA A 11 4.48 3.22 -2.45
CA ALA A 11 5.37 4.14 -1.73
C ALA A 11 5.16 5.59 -2.19
N ARG A 12 5.11 5.83 -3.50
CA ARG A 12 4.89 7.18 -4.06
C ARG A 12 3.52 7.76 -3.70
N LEU A 13 2.47 6.94 -3.70
CA LEU A 13 1.14 7.36 -3.23
C LEU A 13 1.16 7.66 -1.72
N ALA A 14 1.84 6.84 -0.95
CA ALA A 14 1.97 7.04 0.49
C ALA A 14 2.76 8.31 0.82
N GLU A 15 3.87 8.59 0.12
CA GLU A 15 4.66 9.81 0.29
C GLU A 15 3.83 11.08 0.13
N SER A 16 2.93 11.12 -0.87
CA SER A 16 2.00 12.26 -1.05
C SER A 16 0.98 12.43 0.08
N GLN A 17 0.77 11.39 0.90
CA GLN A 17 -0.21 11.31 1.98
C GLN A 17 0.47 11.08 3.34
N HIS A 18 1.69 11.60 3.52
CA HIS A 18 2.46 11.51 4.76
C HIS A 18 2.81 10.08 5.21
N GLY A 19 3.07 9.18 4.26
CA GLY A 19 3.42 7.79 4.49
C GLY A 19 2.22 6.86 4.70
N THR A 20 0.99 7.34 4.48
CA THR A 20 -0.24 6.56 4.66
C THR A 20 -0.90 6.20 3.33
N ILE A 21 -1.59 5.06 3.29
CA ILE A 21 -2.34 4.61 2.12
C ILE A 21 -3.64 3.90 2.54
N GLU A 22 -4.72 4.21 1.83
CA GLU A 22 -6.02 3.59 2.08
C GLU A 22 -6.18 2.27 1.33
N LEU A 23 -7.03 1.38 1.86
CA LEU A 23 -7.36 0.11 1.23
C LEU A 23 -7.99 0.30 -0.16
N GLY A 24 -8.75 1.39 -0.37
CA GLY A 24 -9.31 1.75 -1.67
C GLY A 24 -8.20 2.00 -2.71
N GLN A 25 -7.23 2.85 -2.36
CA GLN A 25 -6.09 3.18 -3.21
C GLN A 25 -5.21 1.95 -3.51
N LEU A 26 -4.98 1.10 -2.51
CA LEU A 26 -4.31 -0.19 -2.71
C LEU A 26 -5.02 -1.03 -3.77
N ARG A 27 -6.36 -1.07 -3.77
CA ARG A 27 -7.14 -1.80 -4.77
C ARG A 27 -7.10 -1.13 -6.14
N GLU A 28 -7.09 0.20 -6.20
CA GLU A 28 -6.95 0.97 -7.45
C GLU A 28 -5.62 0.71 -8.15
N VAL A 29 -4.52 0.54 -7.40
CA VAL A 29 -3.23 0.13 -7.96
C VAL A 29 -3.13 -1.38 -8.27
N GLY A 30 -4.23 -2.12 -8.10
CA GLY A 30 -4.32 -3.54 -8.42
C GLY A 30 -3.87 -4.48 -7.30
N LEU A 31 -3.69 -3.98 -6.08
CA LEU A 31 -3.33 -4.83 -4.95
C LEU A 31 -4.55 -5.62 -4.46
N THR A 32 -4.42 -6.95 -4.47
CA THR A 32 -5.46 -7.86 -3.99
C THR A 32 -5.49 -7.94 -2.46
N PRO A 33 -6.60 -8.38 -1.84
CA PRO A 33 -6.67 -8.57 -0.39
C PRO A 33 -5.60 -9.52 0.16
N SER A 34 -5.24 -10.56 -0.59
CA SER A 34 -4.10 -11.44 -0.26
C SER A 34 -2.77 -10.72 -0.35
N GLY A 35 -2.58 -9.86 -1.37
CA GLY A 35 -1.40 -9.01 -1.50
C GLY A 35 -1.23 -8.01 -0.35
N VAL A 36 -2.32 -7.48 0.18
CA VAL A 36 -2.34 -6.65 1.40
C VAL A 36 -1.89 -7.48 2.60
N ARG A 37 -2.50 -8.65 2.83
CA ARG A 37 -2.14 -9.54 3.95
C ARG A 37 -0.67 -9.95 3.93
N ASN A 38 -0.14 -10.28 2.75
CA ASN A 38 1.27 -10.65 2.60
C ASN A 38 2.22 -9.49 2.96
N ARG A 39 1.84 -8.25 2.64
CA ARG A 39 2.65 -7.06 3.00
C ARG A 39 2.56 -6.74 4.48
N ILE A 40 1.40 -6.95 5.11
CA ILE A 40 1.25 -6.84 6.57
C ILE A 40 2.13 -7.90 7.26
N ALA A 41 2.06 -9.15 6.80
CA ALA A 41 2.88 -10.23 7.36
C ALA A 41 4.38 -10.00 7.19
N ALA A 42 4.78 -9.36 6.08
CA ALA A 42 6.17 -8.99 5.81
C ALA A 42 6.60 -7.67 6.47
N GLY A 43 5.72 -6.99 7.22
CA GLY A 43 6.03 -5.72 7.87
C GLY A 43 6.19 -4.51 6.93
N ARG A 44 5.73 -4.60 5.68
CA ARG A 44 5.76 -3.49 4.70
C ARG A 44 4.53 -2.59 4.74
N LEU A 45 3.43 -3.11 5.31
CA LEU A 45 2.22 -2.33 5.58
C LEU A 45 1.87 -2.46 7.05
N HIS A 46 1.82 -1.35 7.76
CA HIS A 46 1.39 -1.34 9.15
C HIS A 46 0.00 -0.72 9.25
N ARG A 47 -0.97 -1.47 9.78
CA ARG A 47 -2.33 -0.97 9.92
C ARG A 47 -2.40 0.04 11.06
N ILE A 48 -2.71 1.31 10.78
CA ILE A 48 -3.00 2.32 11.82
C ILE A 48 -4.45 2.20 12.26
N HIS A 49 -5.37 2.18 11.29
CA HIS A 49 -6.81 2.04 11.55
C HIS A 49 -7.48 1.15 10.52
N ARG A 50 -8.78 0.86 10.70
CA ARG A 50 -9.52 0.03 9.76
C ARG A 50 -9.51 0.69 8.38
N GLY A 51 -8.87 0.02 7.42
CA GLY A 51 -8.79 0.48 6.03
C GLY A 51 -7.61 1.41 5.72
N VAL A 52 -6.74 1.74 6.67
CA VAL A 52 -5.58 2.62 6.43
C VAL A 52 -4.32 2.02 7.00
N TYR A 53 -3.26 2.12 6.22
CA TYR A 53 -1.97 1.52 6.47
C TYR A 53 -0.86 2.56 6.30
N THR A 54 0.22 2.46 7.07
CA THR A 54 1.49 3.10 6.71
C THR A 54 2.35 2.17 5.87
N VAL A 55 3.19 2.79 5.05
CA VAL A 55 4.26 2.11 4.33
C VAL A 55 5.55 2.28 5.15
N GLY A 56 6.29 1.17 5.33
CA GLY A 56 7.55 1.11 6.06
C GLY A 56 8.65 0.44 5.26
#